data_AF-I3UES0-F1
#
_entry.id   AF-I3UES0-F1
#
_cell.length_a   1.000
_cell.length_b   1.000
_cell.length_c   1.000
_cell.angle_alpha   90.00
_cell.angle_beta   90.00
_cell.angle_gamma   90.00
#
_symmetry.space_group_name_H-M   'P 1'
#
loop_
_entity.id
_entity.type
_entity.pdbx_description
1 polymer ?
#
loop_
_entity_poly.entity_id
_entity_poly.type
_entity_poly.pdbx_seq_one_letter_code
_entity_poly.pdbx_strand_id
1 'polypeptide(L)'
;MSSPDDYLIMASNPSTLPSPARSQINLIPAAVSAALIVLGLIYLNGAVSGRQAALWIVGILLGATLYHSAFGFTSSWRVFISDRRGAGLRAQMLMLAFGCLLFFPVLGNGTLWGQSVSGFVSPVGTSVLVGAFIFGIGMQMGGGCASGTLYTVGGGSTRMIITLVGFIIGSVIGAAICPGGPAAVVRAVLHRAGMGRPYRIAQQLRVVSGYCPIHRLG
;
A
#
# COMPACT_ATOMS: atom_id res chain seq x y z
N MET A 1 -63.72 -2.96 -8.68
CA MET A 1 -63.65 -1.63 -9.31
C MET A 1 -63.20 -0.67 -8.22
N SER A 2 -61.88 -0.55 -8.04
CA SER A 2 -61.23 0.29 -7.03
C SER A 2 -61.36 1.76 -7.45
N SER A 3 -61.89 2.60 -6.55
CA SER A 3 -62.15 4.02 -6.84
C SER A 3 -60.84 4.82 -6.91
N PRO A 4 -60.76 5.88 -7.75
CA PRO A 4 -59.60 6.78 -7.84
C PRO A 4 -59.14 7.39 -6.50
N ASP A 5 -60.04 7.45 -5.52
CA ASP A 5 -59.79 8.02 -4.19
C ASP A 5 -58.79 7.17 -3.37
N ASP A 6 -58.73 5.85 -3.58
CA ASP A 6 -57.83 4.94 -2.86
C ASP A 6 -56.34 5.25 -3.18
N TYR A 7 -56.05 5.72 -4.39
CA TYR A 7 -54.70 6.12 -4.80
C TYR A 7 -54.27 7.44 -4.14
N LEU A 8 -55.20 8.36 -3.91
CA LEU A 8 -54.91 9.65 -3.28
C LEU A 8 -54.64 9.50 -1.78
N ILE A 9 -55.30 8.55 -1.10
CA ILE A 9 -55.06 8.24 0.32
C ILE A 9 -53.69 7.55 0.52
N MET A 10 -53.22 6.75 -0.44
CA MET A 10 -51.89 6.14 -0.40
C MET A 10 -50.76 7.18 -0.58
N ALA A 11 -50.97 8.19 -1.43
CA ALA A 11 -49.97 9.23 -1.71
C ALA A 11 -49.85 10.29 -0.58
N SER A 12 -50.90 10.49 0.22
CA SER A 12 -50.91 11.48 1.31
C SER A 12 -50.31 10.99 2.63
N ASN A 13 -49.80 9.76 2.69
CA ASN A 13 -49.23 9.19 3.91
C ASN A 13 -47.69 9.16 3.84
N PRO A 14 -46.99 10.27 4.18
CA PRO A 14 -45.53 10.36 4.13
C PRO A 14 -44.83 9.40 5.12
N SER A 15 -45.59 8.71 5.97
CA SER A 15 -45.12 7.74 6.96
C SER A 15 -44.69 6.40 6.36
N THR A 16 -44.96 6.16 5.06
CA THR A 16 -44.59 4.91 4.37
C THR A 16 -43.26 4.99 3.60
N LEU A 17 -42.59 6.15 3.60
CA LEU A 17 -41.26 6.25 3.01
C LEU A 17 -40.26 5.44 3.84
N PRO A 18 -39.54 4.46 3.25
CA PRO A 18 -38.43 3.81 3.92
C PRO A 18 -37.43 4.90 4.32
N SER A 19 -37.26 5.11 5.63
CA SER A 19 -36.19 5.95 6.14
C SER A 19 -34.88 5.39 5.59
N PRO A 20 -34.02 6.19 4.91
CA PRO A 20 -32.75 5.67 4.42
C PRO A 20 -32.04 5.09 5.63
N ALA A 21 -31.79 3.77 5.61
CA ALA A 21 -31.17 3.07 6.72
C ALA A 21 -29.88 3.82 7.04
N ARG A 22 -29.87 4.57 8.15
CA ARG A 22 -28.72 5.31 8.62
C ARG A 22 -27.60 4.27 8.67
N SER A 23 -26.56 4.43 7.85
CA SER A 23 -25.42 3.54 7.88
C SER A 23 -24.94 3.49 9.32
N GLN A 24 -25.18 2.37 10.01
CA GLN A 24 -24.79 2.18 11.40
C GLN A 24 -23.27 2.01 11.38
N ILE A 25 -22.55 3.13 11.23
CA ILE A 25 -21.12 3.16 11.44
C ILE A 25 -20.96 2.79 12.90
N ASN A 26 -20.41 1.61 13.16
CA ASN A 26 -20.10 1.18 14.50
C ASN A 26 -19.15 2.22 15.10
N LEU A 27 -19.70 3.07 15.97
CA LEU A 27 -19.00 4.25 16.49
C LEU A 27 -17.76 3.83 17.28
N ILE A 28 -17.79 2.64 17.88
CA ILE A 28 -16.69 2.07 18.65
C ILE A 28 -15.46 1.81 17.76
N PRO A 29 -15.50 0.96 16.70
CA PRO A 29 -14.39 0.81 15.75
C PRO A 29 -13.93 2.12 15.10
N ALA A 30 -14.86 3.02 14.76
CA ALA A 30 -14.54 4.31 14.16
C ALA A 30 -13.78 5.21 15.15
N ALA A 31 -14.22 5.28 16.40
CA ALA A 31 -13.56 6.04 17.46
C ALA A 31 -12.19 5.45 17.82
N VAL A 32 -12.07 4.12 17.90
CA VAL A 32 -10.79 3.45 18.17
C VAL A 32 -9.78 3.71 17.05
N SER A 33 -10.19 3.57 15.79
CA SER A 33 -9.30 3.86 14.64
C SER A 33 -8.90 5.34 14.59
N ALA A 34 -9.84 6.26 14.82
CA ALA A 34 -9.54 7.69 14.91
C ALA A 34 -8.56 8.00 16.06
N ALA A 35 -8.77 7.41 17.24
CA ALA A 35 -7.89 7.59 18.39
C ALA A 35 -6.47 7.06 18.10
N LEU A 36 -6.35 5.88 17.48
CA LEU A 36 -5.04 5.33 17.08
C LEU A 36 -4.34 6.18 16.03
N ILE A 37 -5.08 6.75 15.07
CA ILE A 37 -4.52 7.66 14.07
C ILE A 37 -3.95 8.91 14.73
N VAL A 38 -4.73 9.55 15.62
CA VAL A 38 -4.32 10.77 16.33
C VAL A 38 -3.16 10.50 17.27
N LEU A 39 -3.22 9.41 18.04
CA LEU A 39 -2.16 9.00 18.95
C LEU A 39 -0.86 8.73 18.19
N GLY A 40 -0.92 8.00 17.07
CA GLY A 40 0.22 7.74 16.21
C GLY A 40 0.82 9.02 15.64
N LEU A 41 -0.03 9.98 15.26
CA LEU A 41 0.43 11.27 14.74
C LEU A 41 1.17 12.09 15.80
N ILE A 42 0.60 12.21 17.01
CA ILE A 42 1.21 12.92 18.14
C ILE A 42 2.53 12.25 18.53
N TYR A 43 2.53 10.93 18.63
CA TYR A 43 3.72 10.15 19.00
C TYR A 43 4.85 10.31 17.98
N LEU A 44 4.56 10.15 16.69
CA LEU A 44 5.58 10.25 15.64
C LEU A 44 6.13 11.67 15.48
N ASN A 45 5.28 12.69 15.67
CA ASN A 45 5.69 14.08 15.62
C ASN A 45 6.59 14.46 16.80
N GLY A 46 6.30 13.95 18.00
CA GLY A 46 7.08 14.23 19.20
C GLY A 46 8.35 13.39 19.35
N ALA A 47 8.33 12.11 18.97
CA ALA A 47 9.42 11.16 19.25
C ALA A 47 10.42 10.98 18.10
N VAL A 48 10.03 11.21 16.83
CA VAL A 48 10.86 10.85 15.67
C VAL A 48 11.14 12.06 14.78
N SER A 49 10.13 12.56 14.06
CA SER A 49 10.24 13.74 13.19
C SER A 49 8.91 14.06 12.52
N GLY A 50 8.71 15.34 12.15
CA GLY A 50 7.56 15.76 11.34
C GLY A 50 7.45 15.06 9.98
N ARG A 51 8.56 14.56 9.41
CA ARG A 51 8.54 13.74 8.18
C ARG A 51 7.84 12.40 8.41
N GLN A 52 8.12 11.73 9.52
CA GLN A 52 7.52 10.43 9.82
C GLN A 52 6.01 10.58 10.08
N ALA A 53 5.60 11.68 10.71
CA ALA A 53 4.20 12.07 10.86
C ALA A 53 3.51 12.30 9.49
N ALA A 54 4.18 12.98 8.55
CA ALA A 54 3.65 13.16 7.19
C ALA A 54 3.49 11.81 6.45
N LEU A 55 4.48 10.91 6.56
CA LEU A 55 4.40 9.57 5.96
C LEU A 55 3.29 8.71 6.57
N TRP A 56 3.03 8.87 7.87
CA TRP A 56 1.92 8.21 8.55
C TRP A 56 0.56 8.62 7.96
N ILE A 57 0.35 9.93 7.76
CA ILE A 57 -0.86 10.46 7.13
C ILE A 57 -1.02 9.91 5.70
N VAL A 58 0.05 9.90 4.91
CA VAL A 58 0.02 9.35 3.55
C VAL A 58 -0.36 7.86 3.58
N GLY A 59 0.20 7.08 4.51
CA GLY A 59 -0.16 5.67 4.69
C GLY A 59 -1.64 5.45 5.02
N ILE A 60 -2.22 6.29 5.89
CA ILE A 60 -3.65 6.23 6.23
C ILE A 60 -4.53 6.57 5.02
N LEU A 61 -4.22 7.65 4.31
CA LEU A 61 -4.96 8.05 3.12
C LEU A 61 -4.86 6.98 2.01
N LEU A 62 -3.68 6.39 1.83
CA LEU A 62 -3.49 5.30 0.88
C LEU A 62 -4.27 4.05 1.30
N GLY A 63 -4.28 3.70 2.59
CA GLY A 63 -5.08 2.58 3.11
C GLY A 63 -6.58 2.79 2.93
N ALA A 64 -7.08 3.99 3.24
CA ALA A 64 -8.49 4.34 3.08
C ALA A 64 -8.92 4.30 1.60
N THR A 65 -8.09 4.82 0.69
CA THR A 65 -8.37 4.75 -0.75
C THR A 65 -8.36 3.31 -1.27
N LEU A 66 -7.40 2.48 -0.87
CA LEU A 66 -7.37 1.05 -1.22
C LEU A 66 -8.60 0.30 -0.72
N TYR A 67 -9.03 0.57 0.52
CA TYR A 67 -10.23 -0.02 1.11
C TYR A 67 -11.50 0.39 0.38
N HIS A 68 -11.67 1.68 0.11
CA HIS A 68 -12.86 2.20 -0.56
C HIS A 68 -12.95 1.76 -2.03
N SER A 69 -11.81 1.68 -2.72
CA SER A 69 -11.76 1.26 -4.13
C SER A 69 -11.73 -0.25 -4.33
N ALA A 70 -11.63 -1.04 -3.25
CA ALA A 70 -11.45 -2.50 -3.29
C ALA A 70 -10.39 -2.92 -4.33
N PHE A 71 -9.28 -2.17 -4.37
CA PHE A 71 -8.36 -2.18 -5.49
C PHE A 71 -7.28 -3.25 -5.36
N GLY A 72 -7.37 -4.29 -6.21
CA GLY A 72 -6.39 -5.36 -6.30
C GLY A 72 -5.76 -5.46 -7.68
N PHE A 73 -4.43 -5.60 -7.74
CA PHE A 73 -3.70 -5.72 -9.00
C PHE A 73 -4.09 -6.99 -9.76
N THR A 74 -4.02 -8.15 -9.10
CA THR A 74 -4.37 -9.46 -9.67
C THR A 74 -5.87 -9.62 -9.93
N SER A 75 -6.72 -9.12 -9.03
CA SER A 75 -8.19 -9.26 -9.18
C SER A 75 -8.71 -8.46 -10.38
N SER A 76 -8.19 -7.26 -10.62
CA SER A 76 -8.56 -6.43 -11.79
C SER A 76 -8.24 -7.13 -13.11
N TRP A 77 -7.10 -7.82 -13.19
CA TRP A 77 -6.73 -8.59 -14.38
C TRP A 77 -7.64 -9.80 -14.59
N ARG A 78 -7.97 -10.51 -13.49
CA ARG A 78 -8.92 -11.65 -13.53
C ARG A 78 -10.32 -11.23 -13.99
N VAL A 79 -10.84 -10.13 -13.46
CA VAL A 79 -12.14 -9.55 -13.86
C VAL A 79 -12.12 -9.10 -15.30
N PHE A 80 -10.99 -8.56 -15.79
CA PHE A 80 -10.86 -8.21 -17.20
C PHE A 80 -10.91 -9.45 -18.11
N ILE A 81 -10.23 -10.54 -17.74
CA ILE A 81 -10.23 -11.78 -18.54
C ILE A 81 -11.61 -12.46 -18.52
N SER A 82 -12.21 -12.59 -17.34
CA SER A 82 -13.50 -13.26 -17.14
C SER A 82 -14.67 -12.44 -17.69
N ASP A 83 -14.80 -11.20 -17.22
CA ASP A 83 -16.01 -10.40 -17.40
C ASP A 83 -15.84 -9.34 -18.49
N ARG A 84 -14.64 -9.23 -19.11
CA ARG A 84 -14.27 -8.19 -20.07
C ARG A 84 -14.44 -6.76 -19.54
N ARG A 85 -14.45 -6.58 -18.22
CA ARG A 85 -14.58 -5.28 -17.56
C ARG A 85 -13.19 -4.67 -17.33
N GLY A 86 -12.83 -3.71 -18.18
CA GLY A 86 -11.53 -3.02 -18.11
C GLY A 86 -11.40 -1.92 -17.05
N ALA A 87 -12.43 -1.67 -16.23
CA ALA A 87 -12.44 -0.55 -15.30
C ALA A 87 -11.26 -0.57 -14.31
N GLY A 88 -10.94 -1.73 -13.73
CA GLY A 88 -9.80 -1.89 -12.81
C GLY A 88 -8.45 -1.71 -13.50
N LEU A 89 -8.31 -2.17 -14.74
CA LEU A 89 -7.11 -1.97 -15.56
C LEU A 89 -6.87 -0.50 -15.88
N ARG A 90 -7.91 0.23 -16.29
CA ARG A 90 -7.80 1.68 -16.51
C ARG A 90 -7.38 2.40 -15.24
N ALA A 91 -7.93 2.02 -14.09
CA ALA A 91 -7.56 2.60 -12.80
C ALA A 91 -6.07 2.34 -12.47
N GLN A 92 -5.53 1.16 -12.79
CA GLN A 92 -4.08 0.88 -12.65
C GLN A 92 -3.23 1.76 -13.56
N MET A 93 -3.62 1.92 -14.82
CA MET A 93 -2.89 2.75 -15.78
C MET A 93 -2.93 4.23 -15.36
N LEU A 94 -4.07 4.72 -14.88
CA LEU A 94 -4.19 6.07 -14.33
C LEU A 94 -3.34 6.24 -13.08
N MET A 95 -3.37 5.28 -12.14
CA MET A 95 -2.56 5.32 -10.92
C MET A 95 -1.06 5.36 -11.24
N LEU A 96 -0.60 4.56 -12.20
CA LEU A 96 0.79 4.61 -12.68
C LEU A 96 1.11 5.94 -13.36
N ALA A 97 0.24 6.44 -14.23
CA ALA A 97 0.42 7.71 -14.92
C ALA A 97 0.52 8.90 -13.94
N PHE A 98 -0.36 8.96 -12.94
CA PHE A 98 -0.30 9.96 -11.86
C PHE A 98 1.00 9.82 -11.04
N GLY A 99 1.40 8.59 -10.72
CA GLY A 99 2.67 8.33 -10.06
C GLY A 99 3.86 8.86 -10.86
N CYS A 100 3.94 8.56 -12.16
CA CYS A 100 4.99 9.06 -13.04
C CYS A 100 4.98 10.58 -13.14
N LEU A 101 3.80 11.20 -13.33
CA LEU A 101 3.66 12.64 -13.44
C LEU A 101 4.09 13.37 -12.16
N LEU A 102 3.89 12.76 -10.99
CA LEU A 102 4.30 13.33 -9.71
C LEU A 102 5.79 13.08 -9.41
N PHE A 103 6.29 11.86 -9.62
CA PHE A 103 7.64 11.47 -9.21
C PHE A 103 8.72 11.87 -10.22
N PHE A 104 8.47 11.80 -11.52
CA PHE A 104 9.48 12.11 -12.53
C PHE A 104 10.00 13.55 -12.48
N PRO A 105 9.16 14.62 -12.35
CA PRO A 105 9.69 15.98 -12.23
C PRO A 105 10.50 16.19 -10.94
N VAL A 106 10.08 15.55 -9.84
CA VAL A 106 10.79 15.61 -8.56
C VAL A 106 12.17 14.94 -8.66
N LEU A 107 12.24 13.79 -9.32
CA LEU A 107 13.49 13.07 -9.57
C LEU A 107 14.39 13.81 -10.57
N GLY A 108 13.81 14.46 -11.58
CA GLY A 108 14.54 15.24 -12.58
C GLY A 108 15.18 16.52 -12.02
N ASN A 109 14.53 17.17 -11.05
CA ASN A 109 15.11 18.34 -10.36
C ASN A 109 16.22 17.97 -9.37
N GLY A 110 16.33 16.69 -8.95
CA GLY A 110 17.38 16.16 -8.07
C GLY A 110 17.38 16.70 -6.63
N THR A 111 16.65 17.79 -6.37
CA THR A 111 16.49 18.41 -5.06
C THR A 111 15.03 18.84 -4.86
N LEU A 112 14.51 18.63 -3.66
CA LEU A 112 13.19 19.07 -3.24
C LEU A 112 13.31 19.72 -1.87
N TRP A 113 13.01 21.02 -1.77
CA TRP A 113 13.14 21.80 -0.52
C TRP A 113 14.52 21.65 0.16
N GLY A 114 15.60 21.68 -0.63
CA GLY A 114 16.98 21.56 -0.13
C GLY A 114 17.41 20.14 0.27
N GLN A 115 16.55 19.13 0.11
CA GLN A 115 16.89 17.71 0.29
C GLN A 115 17.17 17.05 -1.06
N SER A 116 18.26 16.29 -1.16
CA SER A 116 18.57 15.54 -2.39
C SER A 116 17.61 14.36 -2.55
N VAL A 117 16.95 14.30 -3.71
CA VAL A 117 16.03 13.22 -4.06
C VAL A 117 16.67 12.40 -5.18
N SER A 118 16.83 11.10 -4.94
CA SER A 118 17.46 10.18 -5.88
C SER A 118 16.59 8.94 -6.01
N GLY A 119 16.43 8.46 -7.25
CA GLY A 119 15.65 7.28 -7.54
C GLY A 119 16.39 6.02 -7.09
N PHE A 120 15.68 5.13 -6.39
CA PHE A 120 16.21 3.83 -5.97
C PHE A 120 16.05 2.81 -7.12
N VAL A 121 16.85 2.98 -8.17
CA VAL A 121 16.83 2.10 -9.35
C VAL A 121 17.85 0.99 -9.13
N SER A 122 17.36 -0.21 -8.82
CA SER A 122 18.19 -1.42 -8.76
C SER A 122 18.15 -2.14 -10.12
N PRO A 123 19.27 -2.70 -10.60
CA PRO A 123 19.27 -3.48 -11.84
C PRO A 123 18.33 -4.68 -11.73
N VAL A 124 17.62 -4.98 -12.82
CA VAL A 124 16.75 -6.16 -12.92
C VAL A 124 17.65 -7.38 -13.09
N GLY A 125 17.84 -8.13 -12.02
CA GLY A 125 18.61 -9.37 -12.01
C GLY A 125 17.76 -10.62 -12.20
N THR A 126 18.41 -11.76 -12.42
CA THR A 126 17.78 -13.09 -12.46
C THR A 126 17.00 -13.42 -11.19
N SER A 127 17.43 -12.88 -10.05
CA SER A 127 16.72 -12.98 -8.77
C SER A 127 15.31 -12.38 -8.81
N VAL A 128 15.09 -11.30 -9.57
CA VAL A 128 13.76 -10.70 -9.73
C VAL A 128 12.83 -11.61 -10.52
N LEU A 129 13.34 -12.28 -11.55
CA LEU A 129 12.55 -13.22 -12.36
C LEU A 129 12.10 -14.43 -11.54
N VAL A 130 13.03 -15.06 -10.82
CA VAL A 130 12.73 -16.20 -9.95
C VAL A 130 11.78 -15.78 -8.81
N GLY A 131 12.04 -14.63 -8.17
CA GLY A 131 11.19 -14.08 -7.12
C GLY A 131 9.78 -13.76 -7.61
N ALA A 132 9.63 -13.16 -8.79
CA ALA A 132 8.33 -12.83 -9.37
C ALA A 132 7.50 -14.10 -9.68
N PHE A 133 8.15 -15.17 -10.14
CA PHE A 133 7.47 -16.46 -10.40
C PHE A 133 6.98 -17.11 -9.10
N ILE A 134 7.84 -17.24 -8.09
CA ILE A 134 7.48 -17.81 -6.78
C ILE A 134 6.40 -16.95 -6.11
N PHE A 135 6.52 -15.62 -6.20
CA PHE A 135 5.50 -14.70 -5.71
C PHE A 135 4.16 -14.89 -6.44
N GLY A 136 4.18 -15.13 -7.75
CA GLY A 136 3.00 -15.49 -8.54
C GLY A 136 2.30 -16.75 -8.03
N ILE A 137 3.06 -17.81 -7.76
CA ILE A 137 2.53 -19.04 -7.15
C ILE A 137 1.92 -18.75 -5.78
N GLY A 138 2.61 -17.94 -4.96
CA GLY A 138 2.12 -17.47 -3.67
C GLY A 138 0.79 -16.71 -3.76
N MET A 139 0.64 -15.82 -4.74
CA MET A 139 -0.62 -15.09 -4.97
C MET A 139 -1.78 -16.03 -5.30
N GLN A 140 -1.51 -17.11 -6.05
CA GLN A 140 -2.54 -18.09 -6.39
C GLN A 140 -2.98 -18.90 -5.16
N MET A 141 -2.05 -19.32 -4.31
CA MET A 141 -2.37 -20.00 -3.04
C MET A 141 -3.05 -19.06 -2.03
N GLY A 142 -2.60 -17.82 -1.95
CA GLY A 142 -3.10 -16.82 -1.00
C GLY A 142 -4.40 -16.14 -1.41
N GLY A 143 -4.90 -16.37 -2.63
CA GLY A 143 -6.16 -15.82 -3.13
C GLY A 143 -6.11 -14.34 -3.53
N GLY A 144 -4.96 -13.69 -3.46
CA GLY A 144 -4.82 -12.26 -3.72
C GLY A 144 -3.37 -11.78 -3.84
N CYS A 145 -3.20 -10.58 -4.43
CA CYS A 145 -1.94 -9.83 -4.36
C CYS A 145 -1.82 -9.08 -3.03
N ALA A 146 -0.64 -8.53 -2.73
CA ALA A 146 -0.39 -7.78 -1.50
C ALA A 146 -1.43 -6.67 -1.26
N SER A 147 -1.78 -5.87 -2.28
CA SER A 147 -2.79 -4.81 -2.14
C SER A 147 -4.19 -5.38 -1.86
N GLY A 148 -4.54 -6.48 -2.55
CA GLY A 148 -5.77 -7.24 -2.32
C GLY A 148 -5.89 -7.76 -0.89
N THR A 149 -4.81 -8.36 -0.40
CA THR A 149 -4.71 -8.88 0.97
C THR A 149 -4.85 -7.77 2.01
N LEU A 150 -4.18 -6.63 1.80
CA LEU A 150 -4.21 -5.50 2.74
C LEU A 150 -5.61 -4.94 2.96
N TYR A 151 -6.35 -4.61 1.90
CA TYR A 151 -7.69 -4.04 2.07
C TYR A 151 -8.71 -5.09 2.55
N THR A 152 -8.55 -6.36 2.15
CA THR A 152 -9.47 -7.44 2.55
C THR A 152 -9.29 -7.82 4.02
N VAL A 153 -8.04 -7.82 4.52
CA VAL A 153 -7.76 -7.92 5.97
C VAL A 153 -8.27 -6.68 6.70
N GLY A 154 -8.06 -5.48 6.15
CA GLY A 154 -8.59 -4.22 6.71
C GLY A 154 -10.11 -4.20 6.84
N GLY A 155 -10.83 -4.91 5.97
CA GLY A 155 -12.27 -5.13 6.05
C GLY A 155 -12.74 -6.23 7.01
N GLY A 156 -11.81 -6.89 7.73
CA GLY A 156 -12.13 -7.90 8.74
C GLY A 156 -12.07 -9.37 8.28
N SER A 157 -11.50 -9.67 7.10
CA SER A 157 -11.38 -11.07 6.64
C SER A 157 -10.30 -11.83 7.40
N THR A 158 -10.72 -12.75 8.27
CA THR A 158 -9.82 -13.62 9.04
C THR A 158 -9.02 -14.58 8.16
N ARG A 159 -9.58 -15.02 7.03
CA ARG A 159 -8.91 -15.91 6.07
C ARG A 159 -7.66 -15.26 5.47
N MET A 160 -7.71 -13.97 5.18
CA MET A 160 -6.61 -13.26 4.54
C MET A 160 -5.48 -12.89 5.53
N ILE A 161 -5.72 -13.00 6.84
CA ILE A 161 -4.69 -12.78 7.87
C ILE A 161 -3.54 -13.79 7.70
N ILE A 162 -3.86 -15.05 7.41
CA ILE A 162 -2.84 -16.10 7.21
C ILE A 162 -1.96 -15.76 6.01
N THR A 163 -2.57 -15.31 4.90
CA THR A 163 -1.84 -14.84 3.70
C THR A 163 -0.95 -13.64 4.03
N LEU A 164 -1.45 -12.69 4.82
CA LEU A 164 -0.69 -11.50 5.23
C LEU A 164 0.52 -11.89 6.09
N VAL A 165 0.34 -12.77 7.07
CA VAL A 165 1.43 -13.26 7.93
C VAL A 165 2.47 -14.01 7.11
N GLY A 166 2.04 -14.90 6.20
CA GLY A 166 2.95 -15.59 5.28
C GLY A 166 3.73 -14.62 4.38
N PHE A 167 3.07 -13.56 3.90
CA PHE A 167 3.72 -12.51 3.13
C PHE A 167 4.77 -11.73 3.94
N ILE A 168 4.47 -11.42 5.20
CA ILE A 168 5.42 -10.76 6.12
C ILE A 168 6.63 -11.66 6.38
N ILE A 169 6.39 -12.93 6.75
CA ILE A 169 7.46 -13.91 7.02
C ILE A 169 8.33 -14.11 5.78
N GLY A 170 7.72 -14.32 4.61
CA GLY A 170 8.43 -14.48 3.34
C GLY A 170 9.24 -13.25 2.97
N SER A 171 8.70 -12.04 3.18
CA SER A 171 9.42 -10.78 2.92
C SER A 171 10.63 -10.61 3.84
N VAL A 172 10.50 -10.97 5.12
CA VAL A 172 11.60 -10.91 6.10
C VAL A 172 12.69 -11.93 5.77
N ILE A 173 12.31 -13.17 5.43
CA ILE A 173 13.25 -14.22 5.03
C ILE A 173 13.97 -13.83 3.74
N GLY A 174 13.24 -13.34 2.74
CA GLY A 174 13.83 -12.86 1.48
C GLY A 174 14.83 -11.72 1.71
N ALA A 175 14.53 -10.79 2.60
CA ALA A 175 15.46 -9.74 3.01
C ALA A 175 16.68 -10.29 3.78
N ALA A 176 16.50 -11.36 4.56
CA ALA A 176 17.58 -11.98 5.33
C ALA A 176 18.56 -12.80 4.48
N ILE A 177 18.08 -13.43 3.41
CA ILE A 177 18.90 -14.22 2.48
C ILE A 177 19.78 -13.30 1.60
N CYS A 178 19.38 -12.05 1.41
CA CYS A 178 20.19 -11.07 0.68
C CYS A 178 21.54 -10.80 1.43
N PRO A 179 22.70 -10.74 0.74
CA PRO A 179 23.98 -10.50 1.39
C PRO A 179 23.97 -9.21 2.22
N GLY A 180 24.11 -9.34 3.55
CA GLY A 180 24.01 -8.24 4.53
C GLY A 180 22.79 -8.33 5.48
N GLY A 181 21.82 -9.20 5.19
CA GLY A 181 20.66 -9.46 6.04
C GLY A 181 19.75 -8.25 6.30
N PRO A 182 18.74 -8.36 7.18
CA PRO A 182 17.83 -7.26 7.49
C PRO A 182 18.58 -6.08 8.14
N ALA A 183 19.69 -6.35 8.83
CA ALA A 183 20.52 -5.34 9.48
C ALA A 183 21.21 -4.42 8.47
N ALA A 184 21.66 -4.91 7.30
CA ALA A 184 22.22 -4.05 6.26
C ALA A 184 21.16 -3.16 5.61
N VAL A 185 19.95 -3.69 5.39
CA VAL A 185 18.81 -2.93 4.84
C VAL A 185 18.40 -1.83 5.82
N VAL A 186 18.20 -2.16 7.09
CA VAL A 186 17.84 -1.20 8.14
C VAL A 186 18.94 -0.14 8.31
N ARG A 187 20.21 -0.55 8.31
CA ARG A 187 21.35 0.38 8.41
C ARG A 187 21.45 1.30 7.18
N ALA A 188 21.18 0.80 5.98
CA ALA A 188 21.14 1.61 4.76
C ALA A 188 20.02 2.66 4.81
N VAL A 189 18.83 2.28 5.30
CA VAL A 189 17.69 3.19 5.48
C VAL A 189 18.00 4.23 6.55
N LEU A 190 18.52 3.82 7.72
CA LEU A 190 18.84 4.72 8.83
C LEU A 190 19.95 5.72 8.47
N HIS A 191 21.00 5.26 7.78
CA HIS A 191 22.10 6.11 7.34
C HIS A 191 21.64 7.16 6.30
N ARG A 192 20.71 6.80 5.40
CA ARG A 192 20.19 7.71 4.38
C ARG A 192 19.05 8.61 4.89
N ALA A 193 18.33 8.19 5.94
CA ALA A 193 17.27 8.95 6.59
C ALA A 193 17.78 10.18 7.38
N GLY A 194 19.10 10.36 7.52
CA GLY A 194 19.73 11.56 8.10
C GLY A 194 19.82 11.57 9.62
N MET A 195 19.53 10.46 10.30
CA MET A 195 19.57 10.35 11.77
C MET A 195 20.96 9.99 12.33
N GLY A 196 22.04 10.36 11.62
CA GLY A 196 23.42 10.17 12.09
C GLY A 196 24.42 11.09 11.38
N ARG A 197 24.83 12.17 12.04
CA ARG A 197 26.10 12.86 11.77
C ARG A 197 27.11 12.32 12.80
N PRO A 198 28.42 12.09 12.51
CA PRO A 198 29.21 12.45 11.33
C PRO A 198 30.05 11.26 10.79
N TYR A 199 29.56 10.55 9.77
CA TYR A 199 30.41 9.62 8.97
C TYR A 199 30.18 9.79 7.46
N ARG A 200 29.81 11.00 7.03
CA ARG A 200 30.09 11.49 5.67
C ARG A 200 31.60 11.75 5.69
N ILE A 201 32.51 10.89 5.20
CA ILE A 201 33.04 10.90 3.82
C ILE A 201 33.53 9.49 3.40
N ALA A 202 33.66 8.52 4.32
CA ALA A 202 34.40 7.27 4.05
C ALA A 202 33.62 6.15 3.34
N GLN A 203 32.28 6.21 3.29
CA GLN A 203 31.47 5.08 2.82
C GLN A 203 30.94 5.19 1.38
N GLN A 204 31.16 6.32 0.71
CA GLN A 204 30.63 6.55 -0.64
C GLN A 204 31.28 5.62 -1.69
N LEU A 205 32.45 5.05 -1.41
CA LEU A 205 33.15 4.13 -2.32
C LEU A 205 32.79 2.66 -2.12
N ARG A 206 32.20 2.25 -0.98
CA ARG A 206 31.91 0.82 -0.69
C ARG A 206 30.50 0.38 -1.06
N VAL A 207 29.59 1.31 -1.37
CA VAL A 207 28.19 1.01 -1.77
C VAL A 207 28.05 0.72 -3.28
N VAL A 208 29.01 1.10 -4.11
CA VAL A 208 28.97 0.82 -5.56
C VAL A 208 29.36 -0.63 -5.90
N SER A 209 30.03 -1.35 -4.99
CA SER A 209 30.52 -2.72 -5.26
C SER A 209 29.62 -3.84 -4.73
N GLY A 210 28.48 -3.53 -4.11
CA GLY A 210 27.66 -4.50 -3.34
C GLY A 210 26.35 -4.93 -3.98
N TYR A 211 26.08 -4.61 -5.24
CA TYR A 211 24.90 -5.13 -5.93
C TYR A 211 25.18 -6.55 -6.42
N CYS A 212 24.56 -7.52 -5.74
CA CYS A 212 24.42 -8.94 -6.08
C CYS A 212 25.00 -9.35 -7.45
N PRO A 213 26.29 -9.73 -7.56
CA PRO A 213 26.73 -10.50 -8.69
C PRO A 213 26.43 -11.97 -8.38
N ILE A 214 25.40 -12.54 -9.02
CA ILE A 214 25.20 -14.00 -9.13
C ILE A 214 26.28 -14.63 -10.06
N HIS A 215 27.47 -14.03 -10.16
CA HIS A 215 28.58 -14.57 -10.92
C HIS A 215 29.83 -14.66 -10.03
N ARG A 216 29.88 -15.72 -9.23
CA ARG A 216 31.13 -16.37 -8.82
C ARG A 216 30.85 -17.85 -8.52
N LEU A 217 30.60 -18.60 -9.59
CA LEU A 217 30.92 -20.02 -9.64
C LEU A 217 32.20 -20.12 -10.46
N GLY A 218 33.31 -20.22 -9.74
CA GLY A 218 34.58 -20.78 -10.20
C GLY A 218 34.96 -21.85 -9.19
#